data_AF-A0A2D0J3U0-F1
#
_entry.id   AF-A0A2D0J3U0-F1
#
_cell.length_a   1.000
_cell.length_b   1.000
_cell.length_c   1.000
_cell.angle_alpha   90.00
_cell.angle_beta   90.00
_cell.angle_gamma   90.00
#
_symmetry.space_group_name_H-M   'P 1'
#
loop_
_entity.id
_entity.type
_entity.pdbx_description
1 polymer ?
#
loop_
_entity_poly.entity_id
_entity_poly.type
_entity_poly.pdbx_seq_one_letter_code
_entity_poly.pdbx_strand_id
1 'polypeptide(L)'
;MAKHIHADLITEYRLKPRTIRIGEYDVPEPARESLKYDQKYFYPCLSGKTIYKSSLWINGVNDRLLLKRGLIHLEKDSAELHAKALISLTKQK
;
A
#
# COMPACT_ATOMS: atom_id res chain seq x y z
N MET A 1 24.67 6.94 -45.85
CA MET A 1 24.12 5.83 -45.04
C MET A 1 23.88 6.35 -43.64
N ALA A 2 22.68 6.13 -43.10
CA ALA A 2 22.16 6.85 -41.95
C ALA A 2 22.77 6.41 -40.61
N LYS A 3 22.96 7.41 -39.74
CA LYS A 3 23.46 7.36 -38.36
C LYS A 3 22.76 6.27 -37.53
N HIS A 4 23.53 5.43 -36.85
CA HIS A 4 23.06 4.67 -35.70
C HIS A 4 23.50 5.41 -34.44
N ILE A 5 22.56 6.10 -33.82
CA ILE A 5 22.70 6.68 -32.49
C ILE A 5 22.08 5.64 -31.56
N HIS A 6 22.91 4.92 -30.80
CA HIS A 6 22.44 4.06 -29.72
C HIS A 6 21.89 4.98 -28.62
N ALA A 7 20.57 5.11 -28.57
CA ALA A 7 19.90 5.81 -27.49
C ALA A 7 19.88 4.90 -26.25
N ASP A 8 20.81 5.14 -25.33
CA ASP A 8 20.70 4.74 -23.92
C ASP A 8 19.56 5.52 -23.23
N LEU A 9 18.33 5.28 -23.70
CA LEU A 9 17.10 5.82 -23.13
C LEU A 9 16.21 4.68 -22.62
N ILE A 10 16.78 3.77 -21.83
CA ILE A 10 15.97 3.05 -20.83
C ILE A 10 15.93 3.95 -19.60
N THR A 11 15.28 5.10 -19.74
CA THR A 11 14.79 5.83 -18.58
C THR A 11 13.77 4.91 -17.94
N GLU A 12 14.11 4.30 -16.79
CA GLU A 12 13.19 3.49 -16.00
C GLU A 12 11.87 4.26 -15.87
N TYR A 13 10.84 3.79 -16.58
CA TYR A 13 9.52 4.39 -16.55
C TYR A 13 8.93 4.06 -15.19
N ARG A 14 9.25 4.85 -14.16
CA ARG A 14 8.64 4.74 -12.83
C ARG A 14 7.18 5.17 -12.96
N LEU A 15 6.32 4.21 -13.29
CA LEU A 15 4.88 4.34 -13.14
C LEU A 15 4.62 4.83 -11.72
N LYS A 16 4.05 6.04 -11.60
CA LYS A 16 3.61 6.54 -10.30
C LYS A 16 2.67 5.48 -9.71
N PRO A 17 2.94 4.99 -8.48
CA PRO A 17 2.03 4.08 -7.82
C PRO A 17 0.63 4.69 -7.84
N ARG A 18 -0.37 3.89 -8.23
CA ARG A 18 -1.77 4.33 -8.20
C ARG A 18 -2.13 4.65 -6.74
N THR A 19 -2.95 5.67 -6.55
CA THR A 19 -3.42 6.08 -5.23
C THR A 19 -4.94 6.03 -5.16
N ILE A 20 -5.46 5.91 -3.94
CA ILE A 20 -6.86 6.12 -3.59
C ILE A 20 -6.97 7.37 -2.71
N ARG A 21 -8.04 8.13 -2.90
CA ARG A 21 -8.32 9.32 -2.08
C ARG A 21 -9.12 8.94 -0.84
N ILE A 22 -8.62 9.28 0.33
CA ILE A 22 -9.32 9.12 1.63
C ILE A 22 -9.23 10.44 2.38
N GLY A 23 -10.36 11.16 2.48
CA GLY A 23 -10.34 12.55 2.99
C GLY A 23 -9.40 13.41 2.14
N GLU A 24 -8.43 14.05 2.78
CA GLU A 24 -7.41 14.89 2.12
C GLU A 24 -6.13 14.13 1.72
N TYR A 25 -6.08 12.81 1.93
CA TYR A 25 -4.88 12.01 1.73
C TYR A 25 -4.95 11.20 0.43
N ASP A 26 -3.89 11.29 -0.38
CA ASP A 26 -3.61 10.33 -1.45
C ASP A 26 -2.81 9.16 -0.89
N VAL A 27 -3.50 8.04 -0.68
CA VAL A 27 -2.90 6.83 -0.10
C VAL A 27 -2.50 5.88 -1.23
N PRO A 28 -1.28 5.29 -1.25
CA PRO A 28 -0.94 4.23 -2.19
C PRO A 28 -2.00 3.15 -2.24
N GLU A 29 -2.31 2.66 -3.44
CA GLU A 29 -3.36 1.67 -3.62
C GLU A 29 -3.00 0.38 -2.86
N PRO A 30 -3.90 -0.13 -1.99
CA PRO A 30 -3.66 -1.38 -1.26
C PRO A 30 -3.66 -2.58 -2.21
N ALA A 31 -3.07 -3.69 -1.77
CA ALA A 31 -3.10 -4.96 -2.48
C ALA A 31 -4.56 -5.39 -2.76
N ARG A 32 -4.80 -5.87 -4.00
CA ARG A 32 -6.11 -6.34 -4.48
C ARG A 32 -6.18 -7.85 -4.68
N GLU A 33 -5.02 -8.49 -4.73
CA GLU A 33 -4.88 -9.92 -4.97
C GLU A 33 -4.21 -10.58 -3.76
N SER A 34 -4.38 -11.90 -3.64
CA SER A 34 -3.74 -12.70 -2.61
C SER A 34 -2.21 -12.60 -2.71
N LEU A 35 -1.54 -12.53 -1.56
CA LEU A 35 -0.09 -12.49 -1.47
C LEU A 35 0.49 -13.91 -1.52
N LYS A 36 1.82 -14.02 -1.66
CA LYS A 36 2.51 -15.31 -1.54
C LYS A 36 2.47 -15.79 -0.09
N TYR A 37 2.44 -17.11 0.12
CA TYR A 37 2.56 -17.68 1.46
C TYR A 37 3.85 -17.21 2.14
N ASP A 38 3.77 -16.88 3.43
CA ASP A 38 4.80 -16.25 4.26
C ASP A 38 5.28 -14.86 3.80
N GLN A 39 4.61 -14.23 2.83
CA GLN A 39 4.93 -12.86 2.44
C GLN A 39 4.51 -11.88 3.55
N LYS A 40 5.47 -11.06 4.01
CA LYS A 40 5.20 -10.01 4.98
C LYS A 40 4.34 -8.91 4.37
N TYR A 41 3.38 -8.43 5.13
CA TYR A 41 2.54 -7.28 4.78
C TYR A 41 2.22 -6.41 6.00
N PHE A 42 1.72 -5.21 5.73
CA PHE A 42 1.34 -4.21 6.72
C PHE A 42 -0.12 -3.83 6.55
N TYR A 43 -0.76 -3.38 7.62
CA TYR A 43 -2.14 -2.90 7.60
C TYR A 43 -2.37 -1.82 8.65
N PRO A 44 -3.31 -0.88 8.43
CA PRO A 44 -3.61 0.19 9.37
C PRO A 44 -4.19 -0.38 10.68
N CYS A 45 -3.76 0.18 11.81
CA CYS A 45 -4.26 -0.15 13.14
C CYS A 45 -4.70 1.14 13.84
N LEU A 46 -6.00 1.29 14.11
CA LEU A 46 -6.54 2.57 14.59
C LEU A 46 -6.52 2.72 16.12
N SER A 47 -6.23 1.64 16.85
CA SER A 47 -6.34 1.57 18.32
C SER A 47 -5.02 1.25 19.04
N GLY A 48 -3.93 1.02 18.30
CA GLY A 48 -2.63 0.65 18.87
C GLY A 48 -1.74 1.84 19.20
N LYS A 49 -0.63 1.59 19.93
CA LYS A 49 0.44 2.58 20.12
C LYS A 49 1.07 3.00 18.79
N THR A 50 1.23 2.04 17.87
CA THR A 50 1.53 2.29 16.46
C THR A 50 0.23 2.30 15.68
N ILE A 51 0.16 3.16 14.66
CA ILE A 51 -1.03 3.25 13.81
C ILE A 51 -1.02 2.24 12.64
N TYR A 52 -0.08 1.30 12.66
CA TYR A 52 -0.02 0.17 11.73
C TYR A 52 0.37 -1.10 12.49
N LYS A 53 0.12 -2.25 11.88
CA LYS A 53 0.62 -3.57 12.28
C LYS A 53 1.19 -4.30 11.06
N SER A 54 1.93 -5.38 11.30
CA SER A 54 2.41 -6.29 10.26
C SER A 54 2.06 -7.73 10.58
N SER A 55 1.92 -8.55 9.55
CA SER A 55 1.74 -10.00 9.65
C SER A 55 2.46 -10.70 8.48
N LEU A 56 2.52 -12.02 8.54
CA LEU A 56 2.85 -12.87 7.40
C LEU A 56 1.55 -13.40 6.79
N TRP A 57 1.48 -13.42 5.46
CA TRP A 57 0.34 -13.96 4.74
C TRP A 57 0.36 -15.49 4.81
N ILE A 58 -0.62 -16.07 5.49
CA ILE A 58 -0.83 -17.53 5.57
C ILE A 58 -2.13 -17.95 4.89
N ASN A 59 -2.73 -17.03 4.11
CA ASN A 59 -4.07 -17.17 3.54
C ASN A 59 -5.14 -17.49 4.61
N GLY A 60 -4.98 -16.96 5.82
CA GLY A 60 -5.90 -17.15 6.94
C GLY A 60 -7.18 -16.31 6.81
N VAL A 61 -8.13 -16.53 7.73
CA VAL A 61 -9.39 -15.76 7.75
C VAL A 61 -9.14 -14.25 7.89
N ASN A 62 -8.21 -13.87 8.78
CA ASN A 62 -7.86 -12.46 8.99
C ASN A 62 -7.19 -11.85 7.74
N ASP A 63 -6.28 -12.58 7.11
CA ASP A 63 -5.58 -12.13 5.90
C ASP A 63 -6.59 -11.81 4.78
N ARG A 64 -7.51 -12.76 4.52
CA ARG A 64 -8.57 -12.58 3.51
C ARG A 64 -9.52 -11.44 3.85
N LEU A 65 -9.83 -11.24 5.13
CA LEU A 65 -10.70 -10.15 5.58
C LEU A 65 -10.03 -8.77 5.36
N LEU A 66 -8.75 -8.66 5.70
CA LEU A 66 -7.96 -7.45 5.47
C LEU A 66 -7.81 -7.15 3.97
N LEU A 67 -7.57 -8.18 3.15
CA LEU A 67 -7.49 -8.06 1.69
C LEU A 67 -8.81 -7.56 1.11
N LYS A 68 -9.93 -8.22 1.45
CA LYS A 68 -11.28 -7.86 0.97
C LYS A 68 -11.66 -6.42 1.35
N ARG A 69 -11.16 -5.92 2.48
CA ARG A 69 -11.39 -4.55 2.96
C ARG A 69 -10.40 -3.53 2.39
N GLY A 70 -9.43 -3.94 1.57
CA GLY A 70 -8.43 -3.05 0.99
C GLY A 70 -7.49 -2.45 2.03
N LEU A 71 -7.10 -3.24 3.05
CA LEU A 71 -6.27 -2.76 4.15
C LEU A 71 -4.81 -3.24 4.08
N ILE A 72 -4.47 -4.09 3.11
CA ILE A 72 -3.13 -4.67 2.99
C ILE A 72 -2.22 -3.78 2.15
N HIS A 73 -1.04 -3.47 2.68
CA HIS A 73 0.05 -2.77 2.01
C HIS A 73 1.34 -3.58 2.10
N LEU A 74 2.17 -3.50 1.07
CA LEU A 74 3.50 -4.13 1.07
C LEU A 74 4.54 -3.28 1.78
N GLU A 75 4.33 -1.97 1.80
CA GLU A 75 5.19 -1.01 2.48
C GLU A 75 4.56 -0.51 3.78
N LYS A 76 5.39 -0.40 4.83
CA LYS A 76 4.97 0.12 6.14
C LYS A 76 4.36 1.52 6.03
N ASP A 77 5.04 2.42 5.33
CA ASP A 77 4.66 3.84 5.25
C ASP A 77 3.31 4.02 4.55
N SER A 78 2.97 3.11 3.63
CA SER A 78 1.66 3.10 2.95
C SER A 78 0.55 2.72 3.93
N ALA A 79 0.76 1.71 4.78
CA ALA A 79 -0.20 1.35 5.83
C ALA A 79 -0.34 2.46 6.89
N GLU A 80 0.77 3.11 7.24
CA GLU A 80 0.77 4.23 8.19
C GLU A 80 -0.01 5.43 7.63
N LEU A 81 0.21 5.79 6.36
CA LEU A 81 -0.52 6.85 5.67
C LEU A 81 -2.02 6.53 5.56
N HIS A 82 -2.36 5.27 5.24
CA HIS A 82 -3.76 4.81 5.23
C HIS A 82 -4.40 4.99 6.61
N ALA A 83 -3.69 4.64 7.70
CA ALA A 83 -4.19 4.83 9.05
C ALA A 83 -4.39 6.31 9.41
N LYS A 84 -3.42 7.17 9.08
CA LYS A 84 -3.55 8.63 9.25
C LYS A 84 -4.78 9.17 8.53
N ALA A 85 -5.01 8.71 7.30
CA ALA A 85 -6.17 9.10 6.53
C ALA A 85 -7.47 8.69 7.22
N LEU A 86 -7.61 7.44 7.67
CA LEU A 86 -8.80 6.97 8.39
C LEU A 86 -9.02 7.72 9.72
N ILE A 87 -7.97 7.91 10.52
CA ILE A 87 -8.04 8.64 11.79
C ILE A 87 -8.45 10.10 11.55
N SER A 88 -7.98 10.71 10.46
CA SER A 88 -8.33 12.10 10.13
C SER A 88 -9.82 12.31 9.92
N LEU A 89 -10.55 11.27 9.50
CA LEU A 89 -12.00 11.31 9.30
C LEU A 89 -12.79 11.22 10.62
N THR A 90 -12.18 10.71 11.68
CA THR A 90 -12.87 10.41 12.94
C THR A 90 -12.37 11.22 14.13
N LYS A 91 -11.17 11.81 14.05
CA LYS A 91 -10.60 12.63 15.13
C LYS A 91 -11.49 13.86 15.37
N GLN A 92 -11.73 14.18 16.63
CA GLN A 92 -12.43 15.41 17.02
C GLN A 92 -11.48 16.61 16.81
N LYS A 93 -12.05 17.77 16.50
CA LYS A 93 -11.31 19.03 16.31
C LYS A 93 -10.91 19.65 17.64
#